data_AF-A0A5B0MIT3-F1
#
_entry.id   AF-A0A5B0MIT3-F1
#
_cell.length_a   1.000
_cell.length_b   1.000
_cell.length_c   1.000
_cell.angle_alpha   90.00
_cell.angle_beta   90.00
_cell.angle_gamma   90.00
#
_symmetry.space_group_name_H-M   'P 1'
#
loop_
_entity.id
_entity.type
_entity.pdbx_description
1 polymer ?
#
loop_
_entity_poly.entity_id
_entity_poly.type
_entity_poly.pdbx_seq_one_letter_code
_entity_poly.pdbx_strand_id
1 'polypeptide(L)'
;MCLFLQSPEVFLNSSLFREVYYDAVFQSRLATIVIDEAQMIHSWGLVASGKAKKSSSHGRTEDAVVFRPSYGELAAQLNATEGVPLLLLSATCRPKAVSSILKNLKLSEDNVVFV
;
A
#
# COMPACT_ATOMS: atom_id res chain seq x y z
N MET A 1 -9.09 -19.00 -10.28
CA MET A 1 -8.47 -17.77 -9.74
C MET A 1 -7.50 -18.21 -8.65
N CYS A 2 -6.21 -17.85 -8.77
CA CYS A 2 -5.20 -18.20 -7.76
C CYS A 2 -4.89 -16.96 -6.93
N LEU A 3 -4.72 -17.11 -5.62
CA LEU A 3 -4.38 -16.02 -4.70
C LEU A 3 -2.94 -16.19 -4.22
N PHE A 4 -2.12 -15.15 -4.40
CA PHE A 4 -0.76 -15.09 -3.88
C PHE A 4 -0.70 -14.09 -2.74
N LEU A 5 -0.63 -14.59 -1.51
CA LEU A 5 -0.53 -13.76 -0.31
C LEU A 5 0.94 -13.53 0.02
N GLN A 6 1.37 -12.27 0.03
CA GLN A 6 2.74 -11.87 0.35
C GLN A 6 2.71 -10.73 1.34
N SER A 7 3.66 -10.72 2.28
CA SER A 7 3.86 -9.56 3.14
C SER A 7 4.52 -8.42 2.33
N PRO A 8 4.39 -7.16 2.76
CA PRO A 8 5.06 -6.03 2.11
C PRO A 8 6.58 -6.22 2.01
N GLU A 9 7.20 -6.84 3.02
CA GLU A 9 8.65 -7.08 3.05
C GLU A 9 9.09 -8.07 1.99
N VAL A 10 8.31 -9.15 1.79
CA VAL A 10 8.61 -10.13 0.74
C VAL A 10 8.38 -9.51 -0.63
N PHE A 11 7.29 -8.76 -0.79
CA PHE A 11 6.99 -8.06 -2.03
C PHE A 11 8.16 -7.15 -2.47
N LEU A 12 8.73 -6.38 -1.53
CA LEU A 12 9.79 -5.42 -1.81
C LEU A 12 11.20 -6.03 -1.89
N ASN A 13 11.53 -6.95 -0.99
CA ASN A 13 12.93 -7.35 -0.76
C ASN A 13 13.28 -8.75 -1.28
N SER A 14 12.30 -9.58 -1.63
CA SER A 14 12.59 -10.94 -2.12
C SER A 14 13.02 -10.90 -3.58
N SER A 15 14.29 -11.25 -3.84
CA SER A 15 14.80 -11.38 -5.21
C SER A 15 14.01 -12.43 -6.02
N LEU A 16 13.69 -13.56 -5.38
CA LEU A 16 12.90 -14.62 -5.99
C LEU A 16 11.49 -14.13 -6.36
N PHE A 17 10.82 -13.42 -5.45
CA PHE A 17 9.49 -12.89 -5.76
C PHE A 17 9.57 -11.81 -6.82
N ARG A 18 10.62 -10.98 -6.81
CA ARG A 18 10.84 -9.95 -7.82
C ARG A 18 10.97 -10.56 -9.23
N GLU A 19 11.68 -11.68 -9.37
CA GLU A 19 11.79 -12.41 -10.64
C GLU A 19 10.43 -12.92 -11.12
N VAL A 20 9.64 -13.53 -10.23
CA VAL A 20 8.28 -13.99 -10.57
C VAL A 20 7.36 -12.82 -10.90
N TYR A 21 7.45 -11.74 -10.13
CA TYR A 21 6.60 -10.57 -10.31
C TYR A 21 6.86 -9.90 -11.65
N TYR A 22 8.10 -9.80 -12.12
CA TYR A 22 8.41 -9.21 -13.42
C TYR A 22 8.38 -10.20 -14.60
N ASP A 23 8.04 -11.47 -14.35
CA ASP A 23 7.88 -12.44 -15.43
C ASP A 23 6.69 -12.06 -16.34
N ALA A 24 6.90 -12.11 -17.66
CA ALA A 24 5.91 -11.69 -18.63
C ALA A 24 4.67 -12.59 -18.63
N VAL A 25 4.83 -13.89 -18.40
CA VAL A 25 3.71 -14.84 -18.33
C VAL A 25 2.90 -14.58 -17.07
N PHE A 26 3.57 -14.33 -15.94
CA PHE A 26 2.91 -13.94 -14.70
C PHE A 26 2.13 -12.63 -14.86
N GLN A 27 2.77 -11.57 -15.37
CA GLN A 27 2.13 -10.27 -15.59
C GLN A 27 0.93 -10.36 -16.54
N SER A 28 1.01 -11.15 -17.61
CA SER A 28 -0.12 -11.37 -18.52
C SER A 28 -1.34 -12.05 -17.88
N ARG A 29 -1.15 -12.69 -16.72
CA ARG A 29 -2.18 -13.40 -15.95
C ARG A 29 -2.56 -12.68 -14.66
N LEU A 30 -1.86 -11.61 -14.31
CA LEU A 30 -2.10 -10.86 -13.09
C LEU A 30 -3.39 -10.04 -13.24
N ALA A 31 -4.44 -10.48 -12.56
CA ALA A 31 -5.77 -9.90 -12.71
C ALA A 31 -5.94 -8.59 -11.91
N THR A 32 -5.43 -8.55 -10.68
CA THR A 32 -5.57 -7.43 -9.73
C THR A 32 -4.50 -7.56 -8.66
N ILE A 33 -4.04 -6.43 -8.13
CA ILE A 33 -3.26 -6.38 -6.88
C ILE A 33 -4.18 -5.87 -5.75
N VAL A 34 -4.16 -6.56 -4.61
CA VAL A 34 -4.95 -6.16 -3.42
C VAL A 34 -3.99 -5.76 -2.32
N ILE A 35 -4.13 -4.54 -1.79
CA ILE A 35 -3.43 -4.10 -0.59
C ILE A 35 -4.43 -4.15 0.56
N ASP A 36 -4.19 -5.07 1.48
CA ASP A 36 -4.89 -5.09 2.76
C ASP A 36 -4.26 -4.09 3.73
N GLU A 37 -5.06 -3.61 4.68
CA GLU A 37 -4.67 -2.63 5.69
C GLU A 37 -4.08 -1.34 5.08
N ALA A 38 -4.69 -0.81 4.01
CA ALA A 38 -4.20 0.35 3.26
C ALA A 38 -4.02 1.61 4.13
N GLN A 39 -4.69 1.71 5.29
CA GLN A 39 -4.42 2.76 6.28
C GLN A 39 -2.98 2.79 6.80
N MET A 40 -2.23 1.68 6.69
CA MET A 40 -0.80 1.63 7.02
C MET A 40 0.03 2.55 6.13
N ILE A 41 -0.40 2.77 4.89
CA ILE A 41 0.24 3.71 3.95
C ILE A 41 0.10 5.16 4.45
N HIS A 42 -1.04 5.53 5.04
CA HIS A 42 -1.21 6.85 5.65
C HIS A 42 -0.26 7.03 6.85
N SER A 43 -0.16 6.02 7.73
CA SER A 43 0.74 6.05 8.89
C SER A 43 2.19 6.30 8.48
N TRP A 44 2.65 5.68 7.39
CA TRP A 44 3.96 5.99 6.81
C TRP A 44 4.06 7.43 6.29
N GLY A 45 3.05 7.92 5.57
CA GLY A 45 3.01 9.32 5.11
C GLY A 45 3.19 10.35 6.23
N LEU A 46 2.64 10.08 7.42
CA LEU A 46 2.83 10.94 8.60
C LEU A 46 4.27 10.93 9.11
N VAL A 47 4.94 9.77 9.09
CA VAL A 47 6.35 9.63 9.49
C VAL A 47 7.26 10.31 8.47
N ALA A 48 7.09 10.01 7.18
CA ALA A 48 7.88 10.58 6.09
C ALA A 48 7.76 12.11 6.00
N SER A 49 6.57 12.66 6.29
CA SER A 49 6.35 14.12 6.31
C SER A 49 6.81 14.81 7.60
N GLY A 50 7.39 14.09 8.57
CA GLY A 50 7.79 14.61 9.88
C GLY A 50 6.62 15.05 10.77
N LYS A 51 5.37 14.81 10.34
CA LYS A 51 4.15 15.20 11.06
C LYS A 51 3.82 14.25 12.21
N ALA A 52 4.45 13.09 12.28
CA ALA A 52 4.33 12.15 13.40
C ALA A 52 4.69 12.78 14.76
N LYS A 53 5.64 13.74 14.79
CA LYS A 53 6.00 14.46 16.03
C LYS A 53 4.95 15.47 16.49
N LYS A 54 4.03 15.92 15.61
CA LYS A 54 2.95 16.86 15.95
C LYS A 54 1.63 16.17 16.34
N SER A 55 1.53 14.86 16.18
CA SER A 55 0.42 14.07 16.72
C SER A 55 0.79 13.56 18.10
N SER A 56 0.48 14.34 19.13
CA SER A 56 0.53 13.89 20.52
C SER A 56 -0.60 12.88 20.79
N SER A 57 -0.45 11.67 20.27
CA SER A 57 -1.21 10.49 20.69
C SER A 57 -0.23 9.49 21.29
N HIS A 58 0.52 9.93 22.30
CA HIS A 58 1.29 9.07 23.22
C HIS A 58 0.38 8.33 24.22
N GLY A 59 -0.88 8.10 23.87
CA GLY A 59 -1.87 7.56 24.79
C GLY A 59 -2.92 6.77 24.05
N ARG A 60 -2.87 5.45 24.29
CA ARG A 60 -3.96 4.49 24.09
C ARG A 60 -4.28 4.20 22.63
N THR A 61 -3.77 3.09 22.12
CA THR A 61 -4.47 2.39 21.05
C THR A 61 -4.15 0.92 21.17
N GLU A 62 -5.12 0.16 21.66
CA GLU A 62 -5.13 -1.31 21.52
C GLU A 62 -5.24 -1.71 20.03
N ASP A 63 -5.54 -0.74 19.15
CA ASP A 63 -5.50 -0.80 17.68
C ASP A 63 -4.22 -0.21 17.06
N ALA A 64 -3.14 -0.06 17.82
CA ALA A 64 -1.85 0.36 17.27
C ALA A 64 -1.27 -0.77 16.40
N VAL A 65 -1.72 -0.87 15.14
CA VAL A 65 -1.11 -1.78 14.16
C VAL A 65 0.38 -1.47 14.11
N VAL A 66 1.21 -2.52 14.23
CA VAL A 66 2.67 -2.40 14.28
C VAL A 66 3.13 -1.62 13.05
N PHE A 67 3.73 -0.45 13.28
CA PHE A 67 4.25 0.40 12.22
C PHE A 67 5.21 -0.40 11.32
N ARG A 68 4.91 -0.44 10.03
CA ARG A 68 5.66 -1.21 9.03
C ARG A 68 6.22 -0.26 7.97
N PRO A 69 7.52 0.08 8.03
CA PRO A 69 8.15 1.00 7.08
C PRO A 69 8.03 0.59 5.62
N SER A 70 7.97 -0.72 5.35
CA SER A 70 7.82 -1.34 4.04
C SER A 70 6.65 -0.77 3.23
N TYR A 71 5.53 -0.40 3.86
CA TYR A 71 4.38 0.20 3.16
C TYR A 71 4.71 1.51 2.43
N GLY A 72 5.78 2.21 2.82
CA GLY A 72 6.22 3.44 2.17
C GLY A 72 6.83 3.26 0.78
N GLU A 73 7.41 2.09 0.51
CA GLU A 73 8.11 1.81 -0.74
C GLU A 73 7.24 1.07 -1.76
N LEU A 74 6.04 0.63 -1.34
CA LEU A 74 5.07 -0.06 -2.20
C LEU A 74 4.73 0.75 -3.46
N ALA A 75 4.63 2.07 -3.35
CA ALA A 75 4.30 2.95 -4.47
C ALA A 75 5.27 2.80 -5.65
N ALA A 76 6.56 2.58 -5.39
CA ALA A 76 7.56 2.45 -6.45
C ALA A 76 7.37 1.14 -7.25
N GLN A 77 7.09 0.04 -6.55
CA GLN A 77 6.93 -1.27 -7.17
C GLN A 77 5.56 -1.48 -7.82
N LEU A 78 4.50 -0.89 -7.25
CA LEU A 78 3.15 -0.92 -7.84
C LEU A 78 3.05 -0.08 -9.12
N ASN A 79 3.77 1.03 -9.21
CA ASN A 79 3.81 1.84 -10.43
C ASN A 79 4.51 1.13 -11.61
N ALA A 80 5.18 0.01 -11.37
CA ALA A 80 5.82 -0.79 -12.42
C ALA A 80 4.84 -1.72 -13.16
N THR A 81 3.61 -1.88 -12.68
CA THR A 81 2.57 -2.70 -13.35
C THR A 81 1.62 -1.81 -14.13
N GLU A 82 1.92 -1.61 -15.42
CA GLU A 82 1.02 -0.92 -16.33
C GLU A 82 -0.27 -1.72 -16.56
N GLY A 83 -1.42 -1.11 -16.28
CA GLY A 83 -2.74 -1.64 -16.65
C GLY A 83 -3.37 -2.64 -15.67
N VAL A 84 -2.70 -3.04 -14.59
CA VAL A 84 -3.28 -3.94 -13.57
C VAL A 84 -4.09 -3.13 -12.55
N PRO A 85 -5.39 -3.44 -12.34
CA PRO A 85 -6.20 -2.80 -11.32
C PRO A 85 -5.65 -2.98 -9.90
N LEU A 86 -5.70 -1.91 -9.11
CA LEU A 86 -5.29 -1.90 -7.70
C LEU A 86 -6.53 -1.77 -6.80
N LEU A 87 -6.72 -2.73 -5.89
CA LEU A 87 -7.76 -2.69 -4.87
C LEU A 87 -7.13 -2.38 -3.50
N LEU A 88 -7.59 -1.32 -2.85
CA LEU A 88 -7.13 -0.92 -1.52
C LEU A 88 -8.23 -1.23 -0.49
N LEU A 89 -7.95 -2.12 0.45
CA LEU A 89 -8.85 -2.43 1.56
C LEU A 89 -8.37 -1.67 2.80
N SER A 90 -9.26 -0.93 3.44
CA SER A 90 -8.94 -0.16 4.64
C SER A 90 -10.07 -0.26 5.65
N ALA A 91 -9.73 -0.51 6.91
CA ALA A 91 -10.68 -0.41 8.01
C ALA A 91 -10.93 1.05 8.45
N THR A 92 -10.11 1.99 7.97
CA THR A 92 -10.26 3.42 8.27
C THR A 92 -10.45 4.24 6.99
N CYS A 93 -11.66 4.75 6.79
CA CYS A 93 -12.03 5.52 5.60
C CYS A 93 -12.12 7.03 5.88
N ARG A 94 -11.33 7.54 6.84
CA ARG A 94 -11.30 8.99 7.09
C ARG A 94 -10.82 9.69 5.81
N PRO A 95 -11.49 10.76 5.31
CA PRO A 95 -11.08 11.42 4.06
C PRO A 95 -9.61 11.88 4.07
N LYS A 96 -9.09 12.27 5.24
CA LYS A 96 -7.68 12.61 5.45
C LYS A 96 -6.73 11.40 5.29
N ALA A 97 -7.19 10.21 5.68
CA ALA A 97 -6.46 8.96 5.46
C ALA A 97 -6.41 8.62 3.97
N VAL A 98 -7.57 8.62 3.31
CA VAL A 98 -7.71 8.35 1.87
C VAL A 98 -6.82 9.28 1.04
N SER A 99 -6.94 10.58 1.20
CA SER A 99 -6.11 11.58 0.49
C SER A 99 -4.61 11.37 0.70
N SER A 100 -4.17 10.97 1.90
CA SER A 100 -2.76 10.65 2.13
C SER A 100 -2.33 9.36 1.44
N ILE A 101 -3.19 8.33 1.40
CA ILE A 101 -2.90 7.06 0.72
C ILE A 101 -2.72 7.32 -0.76
N LEU A 102 -3.66 8.03 -1.39
CA LEU A 102 -3.59 8.39 -2.81
C LEU A 102 -2.33 9.19 -3.12
N LYS A 103 -2.01 10.18 -2.28
CA LYS A 103 -0.78 10.97 -2.42
C LYS A 103 0.50 10.12 -2.32
N ASN A 104 0.56 9.21 -1.35
CA ASN A 104 1.75 8.35 -1.16
C ASN A 104 1.91 7.34 -2.30
N LEU A 105 0.81 6.81 -2.82
CA LEU A 105 0.80 5.91 -3.97
C LEU A 105 0.95 6.64 -5.32
N LYS A 106 0.92 7.97 -5.33
CA LYS A 106 0.92 8.83 -6.54
C LYS A 106 -0.25 8.53 -7.48
N LEU A 107 -1.41 8.19 -6.91
CA LEU A 107 -2.64 7.93 -7.67
C LEU A 107 -3.43 9.24 -7.86
N SER A 108 -4.02 9.41 -9.05
CA SER A 108 -4.99 10.49 -9.30
C SER A 108 -6.35 10.10 -8.77
N GLU A 109 -7.07 11.03 -8.13
CA GLU A 109 -8.44 10.81 -7.63
C GLU A 109 -9.40 10.44 -8.76
N ASP A 110 -9.18 10.94 -9.98
CA ASP A 110 -10.01 10.65 -11.15
C ASP A 110 -9.99 9.17 -11.56
N ASN A 111 -8.96 8.43 -11.14
CA ASN A 111 -8.76 7.01 -11.44
C ASN A 111 -9.22 6.10 -10.29
N VAL A 112 -9.89 6.64 -9.28
CA VAL A 112 -10.30 5.91 -8.07
C VAL A 112 -11.81 5.78 -8.01
N VAL A 113 -12.29 4.56 -7.88
CA VAL A 113 -13.69 4.26 -7.61
C VAL A 113 -13.82 3.88 -6.14
N PHE A 114 -14.64 4.63 -5.40
CA PHE A 114 -15.03 4.28 -4.04
C PHE A 114 -16.26 3.37 -4.09
N VAL A 115 -16.16 2.19 -3.48
CA VAL A 115 -17.22 1.17 -3.42
C VAL A 115 -17.68 1.00 -1.97
#